data_AF-A0A7X7VHN6-F1
#
_entry.id   AF-A0A7X7VHN6-F1
#
_cell.length_a   1.000
_cell.length_b   1.000
_cell.length_c   1.000
_cell.angle_alpha   90.00
_cell.angle_beta   90.00
_cell.angle_gamma   90.00
#
_symmetry.space_group_name_H-M   'P 1'
#
loop_
_entity.id
_entity.type
_entity.pdbx_description
1 polymer ?
#
loop_
_entity_poly.entity_id
_entity_poly.type
_entity_poly.pdbx_seq_one_letter_code
_entity_poly.pdbx_strand_id
1 'polypeptide(L)' 'MDKVELDDASVVAFLSLKKLRITPQLKLDGKVSFLIEGDNINEALQELYGNASVGILDYIKAFKGFRSSIFAMKRGRDDH' A
#
# COMPACT_ATOMS: atom_id res chain seq x y z
N MET A 1 17.70 3.24 -3.73
CA MET A 1 16.49 2.41 -3.66
C MET A 1 16.21 2.02 -2.22
N ASP A 2 15.32 2.77 -1.62
CA ASP A 2 14.86 2.56 -0.25
C ASP A 2 13.77 1.50 -0.21
N LYS A 3 13.60 0.90 0.97
CA LYS A 3 12.54 -0.08 1.25
C LYS A 3 11.87 0.25 2.56
N VAL A 4 10.54 0.28 2.55
CA VAL A 4 9.74 0.47 3.76
C VAL A 4 8.63 -0.58 3.77
N GLU A 5 8.34 -1.11 4.96
CA GLU A 5 7.19 -1.97 5.17
C GLU A 5 6.08 -1.18 5.86
N LEU A 6 4.87 -1.20 5.30
CA LEU A 6 3.68 -0.57 5.88
C LEU A 6 2.51 -1.56 5.92
N ASP A 7 1.62 -1.42 6.89
CA ASP A 7 0.38 -2.19 7.02
C ASP A 7 -0.88 -1.35 6.76
N ASP A 8 -0.76 -0.02 6.76
CA ASP A 8 -1.87 0.89 6.48
C ASP A 8 -2.17 0.99 4.97
N ALA A 9 -3.27 0.35 4.57
CA ALA A 9 -3.76 0.36 3.19
C ALA A 9 -4.11 1.77 2.65
N SER A 10 -4.44 2.73 3.52
CA SER A 10 -4.78 4.10 3.14
C SER A 10 -3.54 4.89 2.70
N VAL A 11 -2.43 4.71 3.43
CA VAL A 11 -1.11 5.28 3.10
C VAL A 11 -0.56 4.61 1.85
N VAL A 12 -0.61 3.28 1.79
CA VAL A 12 -0.15 2.49 0.64
C VAL A 12 -0.92 2.86 -0.63
N ALA A 13 -2.23 3.13 -0.53
CA ALA A 13 -3.02 3.62 -1.66
C ALA A 13 -2.50 4.95 -2.21
N PHE A 14 -2.19 5.91 -1.34
CA PHE A 14 -1.58 7.17 -1.79
C PHE A 14 -0.21 6.94 -2.44
N LEU A 15 0.67 6.16 -1.81
CA LEU A 15 2.00 5.86 -2.31
C LEU A 15 1.97 5.19 -3.71
N SER A 16 0.93 4.39 -4.00
CA SER A 16 0.76 3.77 -5.31
C SER A 16 0.57 4.79 -6.44
N LEU A 17 -0.01 5.95 -6.13
CA LEU A 17 -0.20 7.04 -7.09
C LEU A 17 1.13 7.72 -7.44
N LYS A 18 2.18 7.53 -6.61
CA LYS A 18 3.52 8.08 -6.80
C LYS A 18 4.45 7.18 -7.60
N LYS A 19 3.90 6.17 -8.29
CA LYS A 19 4.65 5.19 -9.13
C LYS A 19 5.71 4.39 -8.35
N LEU A 20 5.54 4.27 -7.03
CA LEU A 20 6.35 3.41 -6.19
C LEU A 20 5.96 1.95 -6.42
N ARG A 21 6.93 1.03 -6.34
CA ARG A 21 6.64 -0.41 -6.43
C ARG A 21 6.09 -0.88 -5.10
N ILE A 22 4.91 -1.50 -5.11
CA ILE A 22 4.25 -2.00 -3.91
C ILE A 22 4.01 -3.49 -4.06
N THR A 23 4.59 -4.27 -3.15
CA THR A 23 4.48 -5.72 -3.12
C THR A 23 3.76 -6.13 -1.83
N PRO A 24 2.54 -6.65 -1.90
CA PRO A 24 1.88 -7.16 -0.71
C PRO A 24 2.56 -8.44 -0.20
N GLN A 25 2.57 -8.63 1.12
CA GLN A 25 3.18 -9.76 1.81
C GLN A 25 2.25 -10.27 2.92
N LEU A 26 2.10 -11.59 3.02
CA LEU A 26 1.40 -12.22 4.14
C LEU A 26 2.42 -12.56 5.22
N LYS A 27 2.26 -11.97 6.41
CA LYS A 27 3.07 -12.26 7.58
C LYS A 27 2.67 -13.58 8.22
N LEU A 28 3.57 -14.17 9.01
CA LEU A 28 3.34 -15.42 9.75
C LEU A 28 2.12 -15.33 10.69
N ASP A 29 1.87 -14.15 11.25
CA ASP A 29 0.72 -13.84 12.11
C ASP A 29 -0.61 -13.67 11.35
N GLY A 30 -0.60 -13.80 10.02
CA GLY A 30 -1.79 -13.66 9.17
C GLY A 30 -2.20 -12.24 8.85
N LYS A 31 -1.40 -11.25 9.27
CA LYS A 31 -1.56 -9.88 8.81
C LYS A 31 -0.95 -9.71 7.43
N VAL A 32 -1.50 -8.78 6.67
CA VAL A 32 -0.95 -8.38 5.38
C VAL A 32 -0.17 -7.09 5.60
N SER A 33 1.06 -7.07 5.13
CA SER A 33 1.88 -5.87 5.00
C SER A 33 2.18 -5.61 3.53
N PHE A 34 2.74 -4.45 3.25
CA PHE A 34 3.13 -4.00 1.92
C PHE A 34 4.57 -3.56 1.97
N LEU A 35 5.41 -4.19 1.15
CA LEU A 35 6.77 -3.76 0.89
C LEU A 35 6.75 -2.71 -0.21
N ILE A 36 7.15 -1.49 0.12
CA ILE A 36 7.28 -0.37 -0.81
C ILE A 36 8.75 -0.20 -1.18
N GLU A 37 9.03 -0.13 -2.48
CA GLU A 37 10.37 0.06 -3.02
C GLU A 37 10.41 1.25 -3.99
N GLY A 38 11.41 2.11 -3.86
CA GLY A 38 11.63 3.28 -4.73
C GLY A 38 12.66 4.26 -4.17
N ASP A 39 13.00 5.29 -4.92
CA ASP A 39 14.06 6.23 -4.53
C ASP A 39 13.55 7.42 -3.70
N ASN A 40 12.24 7.68 -3.66
CA ASN A 40 11.63 8.87 -3.03
C ASN A 40 10.49 8.54 -2.05
N ILE A 41 10.61 7.44 -1.29
CA ILE A 41 9.54 7.00 -0.38
C ILE A 41 9.27 8.04 0.71
N ASN A 42 10.32 8.61 1.31
CA ASN A 42 10.19 9.60 2.38
C ASN A 42 9.56 10.91 1.90
N GLU A 43 9.93 11.37 0.70
CA GLU A 43 9.32 12.56 0.08
C GLU A 43 7.82 12.34 -0.15
N ALA A 44 7.43 11.19 -0.70
CA ALA A 44 6.03 10.84 -0.88
C ALA A 44 5.25 10.78 0.44
N LEU A 45 5.85 10.26 1.52
CA LEU A 45 5.24 10.26 2.85
C LEU A 45 5.09 11.67 3.41
N GLN A 46 6.10 12.53 3.23
CA GLN A 46 6.03 13.94 3.65
C GLN A 46 4.93 14.69 2.89
N GLU A 47 4.79 14.46 1.58
CA GLU A 47 3.70 15.05 0.80
C GLU A 47 2.33 14.62 1.33
N LEU A 48 2.15 13.33 1.64
CA LEU A 48 0.90 12.82 2.22
C LEU A 48 0.57 13.55 3.54
N TYR A 49 1.52 13.59 4.48
CA TYR A 49 1.32 14.24 5.77
C TYR A 49 1.27 15.77 5.67
N GLY A 50 1.76 16.34 4.58
CA GLY A 50 1.63 17.74 4.21
C GLY A 50 0.28 18.12 3.61
N ASN A 51 -0.72 17.23 3.64
CA ASN A 51 -2.05 17.41 3.04
C ASN A 51 -2.01 17.57 1.51
N ALA A 52 -1.26 16.70 0.82
CA ALA A 52 -1.26 16.68 -0.65
C ALA A 52 -2.68 16.62 -1.23
N SER A 53 -2.95 17.48 -2.21
CA SER A 53 -4.19 17.42 -2.99
C SER A 53 -4.15 16.18 -3.89
N VAL A 54 -5.18 15.35 -3.79
CA VAL A 54 -5.32 14.12 -4.58
C VAL A 54 -6.73 14.04 -5.17
N GLY A 55 -6.82 13.56 -6.41
CA GLY A 55 -8.10 13.25 -7.03
C GLY A 55 -8.82 12.18 -6.21
N ILE A 56 -9.98 12.51 -5.63
CA ILE A 56 -10.69 11.61 -4.72
C ILE A 56 -11.06 10.28 -5.40
N LEU A 57 -11.39 10.29 -6.69
CA LEU A 57 -11.73 9.09 -7.44
C LEU A 57 -10.51 8.19 -7.69
N ASP A 58 -9.34 8.77 -7.92
CA ASP A 58 -8.09 8.02 -8.12
C ASP A 58 -7.66 7.36 -6.82
N TYR A 59 -7.75 8.12 -5.72
CA TYR A 59 -7.51 7.60 -4.38
C TYR A 59 -8.45 6.45 -4.03
N ILE A 60 -9.77 6.61 -4.24
CA ILE A 60 -10.76 5.56 -3.97
C ILE A 60 -10.48 4.30 -4.80
N LYS A 61 -10.12 4.45 -6.09
CA LYS A 61 -9.78 3.31 -6.96
C LYS A 61 -8.55 2.56 -6.43
N ALA A 62 -7.49 3.28 -6.11
CA ALA A 62 -6.27 2.68 -5.55
C ALA A 62 -6.57 1.96 -4.22
N PHE A 63 -7.27 2.62 -3.30
CA PHE A 63 -7.63 2.07 -1.99
C PHE A 63 -8.48 0.80 -2.10
N LYS A 64 -9.48 0.78 -2.98
CA LYS A 64 -10.28 -0.44 -3.25
C LYS A 64 -9.42 -1.58 -3.79
N GLY A 65 -8.45 -1.28 -4.66
CA GLY A 65 -7.49 -2.26 -5.17
C GLY A 65 -6.72 -2.95 -4.04
N PHE A 66 -6.09 -2.18 -3.14
CA PHE A 66 -5.31 -2.75 -2.05
C PHE A 66 -6.16 -3.51 -1.03
N ARG A 67 -7.38 -3.04 -0.73
CA ARG A 67 -8.32 -3.82 0.10
C ARG A 67 -8.65 -5.18 -0.54
N SER A 68 -8.88 -5.22 -1.85
CA SER A 68 -9.13 -6.48 -2.57
C SER A 68 -7.94 -7.43 -2.48
N SER A 69 -6.71 -6.91 -2.60
CA SER A 69 -5.48 -7.72 -2.44
C SER A 69 -5.38 -8.34 -1.04
N ILE A 70 -5.69 -7.58 0.01
CA ILE A 70 -5.71 -8.09 1.40
C ILE A 70 -6.69 -9.27 1.52
N PHE A 71 -7.89 -9.15 0.97
CA PHE A 71 -8.90 -10.22 1.02
C PHE A 71 -8.47 -11.47 0.25
N ALA A 72 -7.89 -11.30 -0.95
CA ALA A 72 -7.42 -12.42 -1.77
C ALA A 72 -6.31 -13.22 -1.08
N MET A 73 -5.34 -12.53 -0.45
CA MET A 73 -4.25 -13.19 0.28
C MET A 73 -4.70 -13.90 1.55
N LYS A 74 -5.74 -13.38 2.23
CA LYS A 74 -6.30 -14.06 3.40
C LYS A 74 -7.03 -15.36 3.03
N ARG A 75 -7.85 -15.35 1.97
CA ARG A 75 -8.54 -16.59 1.51
C ARG A 75 -7.57 -17.68 1.08
N GLY A 76 -6.48 -17.33 0.40
CA GLY A 76 -5.48 -18.32 0.00
C GLY A 76 -4.81 -19.08 1.16
N ARG A 77 -4.97 -18.63 2.41
CA ARG A 77 -4.51 -19.34 3.62
C ARG A 77 -5.56 -20.29 4.20
N ASP A 78 -6.84 -19.97 4.06
CA ASP A 78 -7.93 -20.80 4.63
C ASP A 78 -8.21 -22.05 3.77
N ASP A 79 -7.79 -22.03 2.49
CA ASP A 79 -7.93 -23.15 1.55
C ASP A 79 -6.76 -24.15 1.58
N HIS A 80 -5.84 -24.07 2.57
CA HIS A 80 -4.61 -24.86 2.65
C HIS A 80 -4.38 -25.46 4.04
#